data_AF-A0A3M6ZAY2-F1
#
_entry.id   AF-A0A3M6ZAY2-F1
#
_cell.length_a   1.000
_cell.length_b   1.000
_cell.length_c   1.000
_cell.angle_alpha   90.00
_cell.angle_beta   90.00
_cell.angle_gamma   90.00
#
_symmetry.space_group_name_H-M   'P 1'
#
loop_
_entity.id
_entity.type
_entity.pdbx_description
1 polymer ?
#
loop_
_entity_poly.entity_id
_entity_poly.type
_entity_poly.pdbx_seq_one_letter_code
_entity_poly.pdbx_strand_id
1 'polypeptide(L)'
;MKLTPFCAGLLASTGIASAEIYIDRLPGGVVNPVERGVTYHINYETTRFYKLELLLVRETEDGWAKVDDLFKKRVMPAGKGGYDFTVPETLATDFNYALWLNGDNWPLGGGGYANLTEYFGVTDAPEDQETVDAINAKLELV
;
A
#
# COMPACT_ATOMS: atom_id res chain seq x y z
N MET A 1 -16.91 57.47 -29.86
CA MET A 1 -18.06 56.72 -29.28
C MET A 1 -18.39 55.60 -30.24
N LYS A 2 -18.44 54.30 -29.93
CA LYS A 2 -18.33 53.50 -28.70
C LYS A 2 -17.61 52.20 -29.11
N LEU A 3 -16.55 51.79 -28.42
CA LEU A 3 -15.95 50.46 -28.60
C LEU A 3 -16.66 49.50 -27.65
N THR A 4 -17.24 48.45 -28.23
CA THR A 4 -17.95 47.37 -27.55
C THR A 4 -16.98 46.59 -26.66
N PRO A 5 -17.32 46.28 -25.40
CA PRO A 5 -16.47 45.44 -24.58
C PRO A 5 -16.59 43.99 -25.06
N PHE A 6 -15.51 43.43 -25.60
CA PHE A 6 -15.35 41.99 -25.68
C PHE A 6 -15.33 41.46 -24.25
N CYS A 7 -16.40 40.78 -23.84
CA CYS A 7 -16.36 39.98 -22.61
C CYS A 7 -15.33 38.87 -22.85
N ALA A 8 -14.14 39.05 -22.29
CA ALA A 8 -13.22 37.96 -22.04
C ALA A 8 -13.96 37.00 -21.10
N GLY A 9 -14.55 35.96 -21.68
CA GLY A 9 -15.08 34.85 -20.92
C GLY A 9 -13.93 34.31 -20.09
N LEU A 10 -14.03 34.54 -18.78
CA LEU A 10 -13.17 33.96 -17.78
C LEU A 10 -13.19 32.45 -18.04
N LEU A 11 -12.13 31.91 -18.65
CA LEU A 11 -11.86 30.49 -18.61
C LEU A 11 -11.62 30.21 -17.14
N ALA A 12 -12.67 29.86 -16.42
CA ALA A 12 -12.54 29.19 -15.15
C ALA A 12 -11.73 27.93 -15.48
N SER A 13 -10.44 27.99 -15.20
CA SER A 13 -9.61 26.81 -15.09
C SER A 13 -10.23 26.00 -13.96
N THR A 14 -11.17 25.13 -14.30
CA THR A 14 -11.53 24.00 -13.47
C THR A 14 -10.23 23.25 -13.31
N GLY A 15 -9.54 23.50 -12.20
CA GLY A 15 -8.41 22.68 -11.79
C GLY A 15 -8.93 21.26 -11.82
N ILE A 16 -8.41 20.46 -12.76
CA ILE A 16 -8.59 19.03 -12.72
C ILE A 16 -7.84 18.66 -11.45
N ALA A 17 -8.53 18.58 -10.32
CA ALA A 17 -8.02 17.93 -9.14
C ALA A 17 -7.82 16.48 -9.56
N SER A 18 -6.63 16.16 -10.06
CA SER A 18 -6.17 14.81 -10.29
C SER A 18 -6.51 14.05 -9.03
N ALA A 19 -7.36 13.04 -9.15
CA ALA A 19 -7.69 12.26 -7.98
C ALA A 19 -6.49 11.35 -7.72
N GLU A 20 -6.02 11.38 -6.48
CA GLU A 20 -4.73 10.83 -6.11
C GLU A 20 -4.95 10.06 -4.81
N ILE A 21 -4.37 8.86 -4.78
CA ILE A 21 -4.24 8.02 -3.60
C ILE A 21 -2.75 7.97 -3.33
N TYR A 22 -2.33 8.39 -2.15
CA TYR A 22 -0.95 8.25 -1.70
C TYR A 22 -0.90 7.16 -0.64
N ILE A 23 0.13 6.33 -0.68
CA ILE A 23 0.37 5.29 0.32
C ILE A 23 1.85 5.34 0.70
N ASP A 24 2.12 5.29 1.99
CA ASP A 24 3.48 5.33 2.52
C ASP A 24 4.25 4.09 2.09
N ARG A 25 5.57 4.27 1.93
CA ARG A 25 6.50 3.16 1.78
C ARG A 25 6.57 2.39 3.09
N LEU A 26 6.67 1.07 2.99
CA LEU A 26 7.11 0.29 4.14
C LEU A 26 8.55 0.69 4.47
N PRO A 27 8.94 0.68 5.76
CA PRO A 27 10.30 1.03 6.16
C PRO A 27 11.35 0.06 5.61
N GLY A 28 10.91 -1.11 5.14
CA GLY A 28 11.73 -2.04 4.40
C GLY A 28 11.62 -1.87 2.88
N GLY A 29 12.78 -1.81 2.23
CA GLY A 29 12.91 -1.90 0.77
C GLY A 29 13.76 -3.12 0.41
N VAL A 30 14.14 -3.31 -0.86
CA VAL A 30 15.01 -4.43 -1.28
C VAL A 30 16.29 -4.52 -0.46
N VAL A 31 16.85 -3.36 -0.08
CA VAL A 31 18.09 -3.26 0.69
C VAL A 31 17.88 -3.63 2.16
N ASN A 32 16.68 -3.41 2.69
CA ASN A 32 16.31 -3.70 4.08
C ASN A 32 14.96 -4.44 4.08
N PRO A 33 14.93 -5.77 3.94
CA PRO A 33 13.68 -6.52 3.87
C PRO A 33 12.83 -6.33 5.13
N VAL A 34 11.51 -6.50 4.99
CA VAL A 34 10.61 -6.52 6.16
C VAL A 34 10.62 -7.91 6.80
N GLU A 35 10.48 -7.97 8.11
CA GLU A 35 10.50 -9.22 8.87
C GLU A 35 9.11 -9.88 8.87
N ARG A 36 9.08 -11.20 8.65
CA ARG A 36 7.87 -12.01 8.81
C ARG A 36 7.34 -11.91 10.25
N GLY A 37 6.01 -11.83 10.39
CA GLY A 37 5.35 -11.71 11.69
C GLY A 37 5.35 -10.30 12.30
N VAL A 38 6.12 -9.36 11.73
CA VAL A 38 6.18 -7.97 12.23
C VAL A 38 5.04 -7.13 11.64
N THR A 39 4.45 -6.29 12.49
CA THR A 39 3.40 -5.34 12.11
C THR A 39 3.97 -3.95 11.80
N TYR A 40 3.61 -3.42 10.63
CA TYR A 40 3.97 -2.08 10.18
C TYR A 40 2.72 -1.23 10.00
N HIS A 41 2.76 0.00 10.52
CA HIS A 41 1.69 0.97 10.29
C HIS A 41 1.92 1.70 8.96
N ILE A 42 0.97 1.58 8.03
CA ILE A 42 1.02 2.26 6.74
C ILE A 42 -0.03 3.36 6.73
N ASN A 43 0.39 4.60 6.41
CA ASN A 43 -0.56 5.68 6.17
C ASN A 43 -0.91 5.76 4.69
N TYR A 44 -2.11 6.25 4.41
CA TYR A 44 -2.53 6.66 3.09
C TYR A 44 -3.37 7.93 3.15
N GLU A 45 -3.38 8.68 2.05
CA GLU A 45 -4.18 9.89 1.91
C GLU A 45 -4.97 9.85 0.60
N THR A 46 -6.24 10.21 0.69
CA THR A 46 -7.17 10.25 -0.44
C THR A 46 -7.64 11.67 -0.69
N THR A 47 -7.67 12.10 -1.95
CA THR A 47 -8.18 13.43 -2.30
C THR A 47 -9.69 13.46 -2.54
N ARG A 48 -10.35 12.30 -2.53
CA ARG A 48 -11.80 12.15 -2.79
C ARG A 48 -12.44 11.12 -1.89
N PHE A 49 -13.77 11.09 -1.93
CA PHE A 49 -14.57 10.03 -1.33
C PHE A 49 -14.42 8.75 -2.17
N TYR A 50 -13.78 7.74 -1.59
CA TYR A 50 -13.58 6.43 -2.21
C TYR A 50 -14.24 5.29 -1.47
N LYS A 51 -14.45 4.21 -2.21
CA LYS A 51 -14.55 2.86 -1.70
C LYS A 51 -13.20 2.18 -1.94
N LEU A 52 -12.46 1.95 -0.87
CA LEU A 52 -11.09 1.46 -0.90
C LEU A 52 -10.99 -0.07 -0.79
N GLU A 53 -9.95 -0.61 -1.42
CA GLU A 53 -9.50 -2.00 -1.33
C GLU A 53 -7.97 -2.03 -1.28
N LEU A 54 -7.40 -2.75 -0.33
CA LEU A 54 -5.96 -2.91 -0.19
C LEU A 54 -5.60 -4.37 -0.41
N LEU A 55 -4.66 -4.61 -1.33
CA LEU A 55 -4.17 -5.94 -1.69
C LEU A 55 -2.71 -6.08 -1.31
N LEU A 56 -2.33 -7.29 -0.93
CA LEU A 56 -0.94 -7.74 -0.99
C LEU A 56 -0.70 -8.38 -2.36
N VAL A 57 0.33 -7.93 -3.06
CA VAL A 57 0.70 -8.44 -4.38
C VAL A 57 2.16 -8.91 -4.38
N ARG A 58 2.47 -9.83 -5.29
CA ARG A 58 3.81 -10.39 -5.53
C ARG A 58 4.23 -10.10 -6.96
N GLU A 59 5.49 -9.74 -7.15
CA GLU A 59 6.07 -9.56 -8.47
C GLU A 59 6.12 -10.89 -9.24
N THR A 60 5.80 -10.84 -10.53
CA THR A 60 5.87 -11.94 -11.49
C THR A 60 6.49 -11.45 -12.79
N GLU A 61 6.86 -12.35 -13.70
CA GLU A 61 7.40 -11.99 -15.02
C GLU A 61 6.47 -11.01 -15.79
N ASP A 62 5.16 -11.18 -15.64
CA ASP A 62 4.13 -10.35 -16.30
C ASP A 62 3.67 -9.13 -15.47
N GLY A 63 4.31 -8.80 -14.35
CA GLY A 63 3.94 -7.68 -13.48
C GLY A 63 3.61 -8.08 -12.05
N TRP A 64 2.37 -7.86 -11.61
CA TRP A 64 1.97 -8.08 -10.22
C TRP A 64 0.79 -9.06 -10.12
N ALA A 65 0.96 -10.11 -9.32
CA ALA A 65 -0.09 -11.08 -9.01
C ALA A 65 -0.61 -10.88 -7.59
N LYS A 66 -1.93 -10.99 -7.41
CA LYS A 66 -2.54 -10.90 -6.08
C LYS A 66 -2.14 -12.10 -5.22
N VAL A 67 -1.71 -11.80 -3.99
CA VAL A 67 -1.47 -12.78 -2.92
C VAL A 67 -2.65 -12.82 -1.97
N ASP A 68 -3.06 -11.66 -1.45
CA ASP A 68 -4.12 -11.58 -0.46
C ASP A 68 -4.93 -10.28 -0.54
N ASP A 69 -6.13 -10.32 0.02
CA ASP A 69 -7.04 -9.18 0.16
C ASP A 69 -7.01 -8.68 1.62
N LEU A 70 -6.19 -7.65 1.89
CA LEU A 70 -6.00 -7.13 3.26
C LEU A 70 -7.26 -6.46 3.80
N PHE A 71 -7.92 -5.65 2.97
CA PHE A 71 -9.29 -5.24 3.21
C PHE A 71 -10.02 -4.91 1.92
N LYS A 72 -11.36 -4.94 1.96
CA LYS A 72 -12.21 -4.60 0.83
C LYS A 72 -13.35 -3.67 1.21
N LYS A 73 -13.80 -2.88 0.24
CA LYS A 73 -15.04 -2.09 0.29
C LYS A 73 -15.08 -1.10 1.47
N ARG A 74 -13.93 -0.58 1.91
CA ARG A 74 -13.86 0.42 2.98
C ARG A 74 -14.28 1.79 2.42
N VAL A 75 -15.47 2.24 2.80
CA VAL A 75 -16.01 3.53 2.39
C VAL A 75 -15.37 4.62 3.24
N MET A 76 -14.65 5.54 2.61
CA MET A 76 -13.87 6.57 3.29
C MET A 76 -14.00 7.94 2.60
N PRO A 77 -14.31 9.03 3.35
CA PRO A 77 -14.22 10.39 2.84
C PRO A 77 -12.79 10.75 2.38
N ALA A 78 -12.64 11.90 1.71
CA ALA A 78 -11.31 12.45 1.46
C ALA A 78 -10.56 12.70 2.77
N GLY A 79 -9.27 12.34 2.83
CA GLY A 79 -8.42 12.58 3.97
C GLY A 79 -7.45 11.43 4.26
N LYS A 80 -6.90 11.44 5.48
CA LYS A 80 -5.88 10.49 5.93
C LYS A 80 -6.50 9.24 6.53
N GLY A 81 -5.89 8.10 6.23
CA GLY A 81 -6.21 6.80 6.81
C GLY A 81 -4.95 6.00 7.07
N GLY A 82 -5.12 4.84 7.69
CA GLY A 82 -4.03 3.92 7.97
C GLY A 82 -4.47 2.47 7.96
N TYR A 83 -3.48 1.58 7.93
CA TYR A 83 -3.65 0.14 8.04
C TYR A 83 -2.43 -0.49 8.73
N ASP A 84 -2.69 -1.31 9.75
CA ASP A 84 -1.67 -2.12 10.39
C ASP A 84 -1.47 -3.41 9.58
N PHE A 85 -0.39 -3.47 8.82
CA PHE A 85 -0.03 -4.63 8.02
C PHE A 85 0.93 -5.52 8.79
N THR A 86 0.46 -6.72 9.13
CA THR A 86 1.33 -7.77 9.66
C THR A 86 1.84 -8.62 8.50
N VAL A 87 3.17 -8.69 8.35
CA VAL A 87 3.80 -9.47 7.28
C VAL A 87 3.50 -10.96 7.50
N PRO A 88 2.82 -11.66 6.58
CA PRO A 88 2.50 -13.06 6.79
C PRO A 88 3.75 -13.94 6.91
N GLU A 89 3.75 -14.85 7.88
CA GLU A 89 4.83 -15.83 8.07
C GLU A 89 4.99 -16.79 6.88
N THR A 90 3.98 -16.90 6.01
CA THR A 90 4.00 -17.79 4.85
C THR A 90 4.59 -17.16 3.59
N LEU A 91 4.98 -15.88 3.62
CA LEU A 91 5.61 -15.26 2.47
C LEU A 91 6.99 -15.87 2.21
N ALA A 92 7.30 -16.10 0.94
CA ALA A 92 8.57 -16.66 0.52
C ALA A 92 9.60 -15.53 0.33
N THR A 93 10.84 -15.76 0.74
CA THR A 93 11.88 -14.72 0.86
C THR A 93 12.56 -14.37 -0.48
N ASP A 94 12.31 -15.16 -1.52
CA ASP A 94 12.89 -15.02 -2.87
C ASP A 94 12.03 -14.15 -3.80
N PHE A 95 10.93 -13.59 -3.31
CA PHE A 95 10.06 -12.71 -4.08
C PHE A 95 10.01 -11.29 -3.54
N ASN A 96 9.73 -10.35 -4.45
CA ASN A 96 9.33 -9.00 -4.11
C ASN A 96 7.82 -8.91 -3.95
N TYR A 97 7.40 -8.15 -2.96
CA TYR A 97 6.00 -7.89 -2.65
C TYR A 97 5.73 -6.39 -2.66
N ALA A 98 4.47 -6.00 -2.81
CA ALA A 98 4.02 -4.63 -2.68
C ALA A 98 2.60 -4.59 -2.14
N LEU A 99 2.20 -3.42 -1.63
CA LEU A 99 0.82 -3.16 -1.25
C LEU A 99 0.14 -2.30 -2.32
N TRP A 100 -0.99 -2.79 -2.81
CA TRP A 100 -1.75 -2.14 -3.87
C TRP A 100 -3.06 -1.60 -3.29
N LEU A 101 -3.15 -0.27 -3.16
CA LEU A 101 -4.35 0.42 -2.71
C LEU A 101 -5.18 0.90 -3.90
N ASN A 102 -6.36 0.32 -4.06
CA ASN A 102 -7.36 0.69 -5.05
C ASN A 102 -8.45 1.55 -4.39
N GLY A 103 -9.01 2.49 -5.14
CA GLY A 103 -10.14 3.31 -4.73
C GLY A 103 -11.08 3.59 -5.88
N ASP A 104 -12.33 3.19 -5.72
CA ASP A 104 -13.42 3.52 -6.64
C ASP A 104 -14.18 4.75 -6.15
N ASN A 105 -14.40 5.73 -7.02
CA ASN A 105 -15.18 6.93 -6.69
C ASN A 105 -16.56 6.53 -6.13
N TRP A 106 -16.91 7.07 -4.96
CA TRP A 106 -18.16 6.74 -4.26
C TRP A 106 -18.93 8.02 -3.88
N PRO A 107 -20.29 8.01 -3.91
CA PRO A 107 -21.19 6.99 -4.45
C PRO A 107 -21.42 7.11 -5.95
N LEU A 108 -20.92 8.19 -6.57
CA LEU A 108 -21.25 8.58 -7.94
C LEU A 108 -20.70 7.62 -9.02
N GLY A 109 -19.72 6.77 -8.66
CA GLY A 109 -19.07 5.86 -9.60
C GLY A 109 -18.27 6.60 -10.68
N GLY A 110 -17.80 5.85 -11.69
CA GLY A 110 -17.26 6.44 -12.93
C GLY A 110 -15.75 6.73 -12.96
N GLY A 111 -14.97 6.31 -11.97
CA GLY A 111 -13.50 6.37 -12.02
C GLY A 111 -12.86 5.60 -10.87
N GLY A 112 -11.78 4.89 -11.17
CA GLY A 112 -10.97 4.14 -10.20
C GLY A 112 -9.54 4.66 -10.19
N TYR A 113 -8.93 4.69 -9.01
CA TYR A 113 -7.55 5.10 -8.79
C TYR A 113 -6.82 4.00 -8.06
N ALA A 114 -5.56 3.81 -8.40
CA ALA A 114 -4.72 2.79 -7.81
C ALA A 114 -3.36 3.41 -7.53
N ASN A 115 -2.79 3.09 -6.37
CA ASN A 115 -1.40 3.36 -6.10
C ASN A 115 -0.75 2.13 -5.47
N LEU A 116 0.49 1.88 -5.86
CA LEU A 116 1.31 0.78 -5.39
C LEU A 116 2.41 1.36 -4.50
N THR A 117 2.69 0.73 -3.37
CA THR A 117 3.89 1.07 -2.59
C THR A 117 5.15 0.79 -3.39
N GLU A 118 6.29 1.28 -2.91
CA GLU A 118 7.55 0.63 -3.29
C GLU A 118 7.53 -0.85 -2.91
N TYR A 119 8.22 -1.65 -3.70
CA TYR A 119 8.31 -3.08 -3.48
C TYR A 119 9.33 -3.39 -2.37
N PHE A 120 9.06 -4.47 -1.64
CA PHE A 120 9.84 -4.91 -0.50
C PHE A 120 10.11 -6.41 -0.59
N GLY A 121 11.30 -6.82 -0.16
CA GLY A 121 11.63 -8.21 0.11
C GLY A 121 11.18 -8.61 1.52
N VAL A 122 11.20 -9.90 1.81
CA VAL A 122 10.83 -10.46 3.11
C VAL A 122 12.02 -11.24 3.69
N THR A 123 12.24 -11.11 4.99
CA THR A 123 13.26 -11.88 5.72
C THR A 123 12.66 -12.57 6.94
N ASP A 124 13.38 -13.54 7.45
CA ASP A 124 12.99 -14.28 8.64
C ASP A 124 13.19 -13.39 9.85
N ALA A 125 12.23 -13.46 10.78
CA ALA A 125 12.49 -12.93 12.11
C ALA A 125 13.75 -13.63 12.65
N PRO A 126 14.68 -12.90 13.31
CA PRO A 126 15.84 -13.53 13.91
C PRO A 126 15.38 -14.67 14.81
N GLU A 127 15.96 -15.87 14.63
CA GLU A 127 15.74 -16.95 15.58
C GLU A 127 16.15 -16.42 16.96
N ASP A 128 15.24 -16.49 17.94
CA ASP A 128 15.57 -16.15 19.31
C ASP A 128 16.77 -17.01 19.72
N GLN A 129 17.93 -16.37 19.92
CA GLN A 129 19.18 -17.03 20.28
C GLN A 129 19.00 -17.93 21.52
N GLU A 130 18.11 -17.53 22.44
CA GLU A 130 17.73 -18.32 23.61
C GLU A 130 17.07 -19.67 23.24
N THR A 131 16.29 -19.71 22.17
CA THR A 131 15.66 -20.95 21.64
C THR A 131 16.70 -21.85 20.97
N VAL A 132 17.62 -21.28 20.20
CA VAL A 132 18.72 -22.03 19.55
C VAL A 132 19.66 -22.62 20.60
N ASP A 133 20.04 -21.82 21.60
CA ASP A 133 20.90 -22.25 22.70
C ASP A 133 20.21 -23.33 23.56
N ALA A 134 18.90 -23.21 23.82
CA ALA A 134 18.13 -24.22 24.55
C ALA A 134 17.98 -25.55 23.78
N ILE A 135 17.88 -25.51 22.44
CA ILE A 135 17.86 -26.71 21.60
C ILE A 135 19.23 -27.38 21.58
N ASN A 136 20.30 -26.60 21.38
CA ASN A 136 21.67 -27.11 21.37
C ASN A 136 22.06 -27.72 22.73
N ALA A 137 21.71 -27.07 23.84
CA ALA A 137 21.94 -27.61 25.18
C ALA A 137 21.22 -28.93 25.44
N LYS A 138 20.05 -29.16 24.83
CA LYS A 138 19.33 -30.45 24.91
C LYS A 138 19.95 -31.54 24.04
N LEU A 139 20.60 -31.18 22.93
CA LEU A 139 21.27 -32.11 22.02
C LEU A 139 22.64 -32.57 22.56
N GLU A 140 23.36 -31.72 23.29
CA GLU A 140 24.64 -32.07 23.92
C GLU A 140 24.51 -32.99 25.15
N LEU A 141 23.28 -33.20 25.65
CA LEU A 141 22.97 -34.07 26.80
C LEU A 141 22.57 -35.52 26.42
N VAL A 142 22.66 -35.89 25.12
CA VAL A 142 22.37 -37.23 24.59
C VAL A 142 23.64 -37.88 24.07
#